data_AF-A0AAX4HRC2-F1
#
_entry.id   AF-A0AAX4HRC2-F1
#
_cell.length_a   1.000
_cell.length_b   1.000
_cell.length_c   1.000
_cell.angle_alpha   90.00
_cell.angle_beta   90.00
_cell.angle_gamma   90.00
#
_symmetry.space_group_name_H-M   'P 1'
#
loop_
_entity.id
_entity.type
_entity.pdbx_description
1 polymer ?
#
loop_
_entity_poly.entity_id
_entity_poly.type
_entity_poly.pdbx_seq_one_letter_code
_entity_poly.pdbx_strand_id
1 'polypeptide(L)'
;MTLQNKTLQRYRQFFPEETLREISDRTGIQITRVFRLFNGKNMKVGELEAFEKAITDKIAESPSYHRLNTAMDEASSLLTNDELGKLADYIERKITNKRYSRTYIRSVFQDAVMA
;
A
#
# COMPACT_ATOMS: atom_id res chain seq x y z
N MET A 1 -8.85 -5.65 10.23
CA MET A 1 -7.60 -4.86 10.15
C MET A 1 -7.90 -3.41 10.50
N THR A 2 -7.16 -2.81 11.43
CA THR A 2 -7.26 -1.37 11.75
C THR A 2 -6.66 -0.51 10.64
N LEU A 3 -7.02 0.78 10.59
CA LEU A 3 -6.48 1.73 9.61
C LEU A 3 -4.95 1.81 9.69
N GLN A 4 -4.39 1.90 10.90
CA GLN A 4 -2.95 1.84 11.16
C GLN A 4 -2.28 0.63 10.47
N ASN A 5 -2.83 -0.56 10.65
CA ASN A 5 -2.23 -1.78 10.09
C ASN A 5 -2.26 -1.74 8.55
N LYS A 6 -3.31 -1.17 7.95
CA LYS A 6 -3.38 -0.98 6.49
C LYS A 6 -2.32 0.01 6.01
N THR A 7 -2.15 1.14 6.69
CA THR A 7 -1.17 2.18 6.34
C THR A 7 0.27 1.66 6.47
N LEU A 8 0.63 1.03 7.59
CA LEU A 8 1.97 0.45 7.77
C LEU A 8 2.27 -0.66 6.74
N GLN A 9 1.28 -1.48 6.41
CA GLN A 9 1.43 -2.52 5.39
C GLN A 9 1.58 -1.92 3.98
N ARG A 10 0.83 -0.86 3.64
CA ARG A 10 1.00 -0.15 2.37
C ARG A 10 2.38 0.48 2.28
N TYR A 11 2.82 1.17 3.34
CA TYR A 11 4.15 1.76 3.39
C TYR A 11 5.23 0.71 3.06
N ARG A 12 5.20 -0.45 3.72
CA ARG A 12 6.16 -1.54 3.46
C ARG A 12 6.09 -2.13 2.05
N GLN A 13 4.98 -1.98 1.33
CA GLN A 13 4.91 -2.41 -0.07
C GLN A 13 5.66 -1.45 -1.01
N PHE A 14 5.68 -0.16 -0.68
CA PHE A 14 6.41 0.85 -1.44
C PHE A 14 7.88 0.95 -1.01
N PHE A 15 8.17 0.61 0.24
CA PHE A 15 9.50 0.68 0.85
C PHE A 15 9.85 -0.64 1.55
N PRO A 16 10.06 -1.74 0.80
CA PRO A 16 10.28 -3.07 1.40
C PRO A 16 11.57 -3.12 2.24
N GLU A 17 12.66 -2.54 1.72
CA GLU A 17 14.00 -2.65 2.29
C GLU A 17 14.37 -1.56 3.30
N GLU A 18 13.49 -0.57 3.56
CA GLU A 18 13.84 0.53 4.45
C GLU A 18 14.00 0.07 5.91
N THR A 19 15.14 0.43 6.49
CA THR A 19 15.45 0.30 7.90
C THR A 19 14.61 1.25 8.76
N LEU A 20 14.52 1.00 10.07
CA LEU A 20 13.81 1.90 10.99
C LEU A 20 14.38 3.33 10.98
N ARG A 21 15.68 3.48 10.69
CA ARG A 21 16.35 4.76 10.55
C ARG A 21 15.85 5.51 9.32
N GLU A 22 15.83 4.86 8.16
CA GLU A 22 15.34 5.47 6.92
C GLU A 22 13.85 5.85 7.03
N ILE A 23 13.04 5.02 7.69
CA ILE A 23 11.63 5.34 7.96
C ILE A 23 11.52 6.57 8.87
N SER A 24 12.35 6.64 9.91
CA SER A 24 12.42 7.80 10.83
C SER A 24 12.75 9.07 10.05
N ASP A 25 13.76 9.01 9.19
CA ASP A 25 14.21 10.15 8.39
C ASP A 25 13.14 10.59 7.38
N ARG A 26 12.47 9.64 6.72
CA ARG A 26 11.41 9.94 5.73
C ARG A 26 10.15 10.51 6.36
N THR A 27 9.72 9.94 7.48
CA THR A 27 8.44 10.31 8.13
C THR A 27 8.59 11.44 9.15
N GLY A 28 9.82 11.76 9.56
CA GLY A 28 10.07 12.68 10.67
C GLY A 28 9.68 12.12 12.05
N ILE A 29 9.27 10.85 12.12
CA ILE A 29 8.88 10.18 13.36
C ILE A 29 10.14 9.63 14.01
N GLN A 30 10.35 9.90 15.31
CA GLN A 30 11.50 9.36 16.04
C GLN A 30 11.65 7.84 15.87
N ILE A 31 12.87 7.35 15.63
CA ILE A 31 13.15 5.92 15.38
C ILE A 31 12.57 4.96 16.42
N THR A 32 12.61 5.31 17.71
CA THR A 32 12.02 4.49 18.79
C THR A 32 10.50 4.46 18.72
N ARG A 33 9.87 5.54 18.26
CA ARG A 33 8.44 5.62 18.02
C ARG A 33 8.06 4.80 16.79
N VAL A 34 8.83 4.88 15.70
CA VAL A 34 8.65 4.00 14.52
C VAL A 34 8.68 2.54 14.94
N PHE A 35 9.69 2.11 15.70
CA PHE A 35 9.77 0.75 16.23
C PHE A 35 8.50 0.36 16.99
N ARG A 36 8.01 1.21 17.89
CA ARG A 36 6.80 0.96 18.68
C ARG A 36 5.54 0.85 17.80
N LEU A 37 5.42 1.64 16.75
CA LEU A 37 4.28 1.60 15.82
C LEU A 37 4.22 0.27 15.05
N PHE A 38 5.36 -0.21 14.55
CA PHE A 38 5.45 -1.53 13.91
C PHE A 38 5.20 -2.69 14.87
N ASN A 39 5.41 -2.47 16.18
CA ASN A 39 5.09 -3.43 17.25
C ASN A 39 3.68 -3.22 17.86
N GLY A 40 2.78 -2.52 17.15
CA GLY A 40 1.36 -2.47 17.50
C GLY A 40 0.96 -1.39 18.53
N LYS A 41 1.84 -0.44 18.88
CA LYS A 41 1.39 0.74 19.62
C LYS A 41 0.49 1.61 18.75
N ASN A 42 -0.55 2.19 19.35
CA ASN A 42 -1.49 3.07 18.65
C ASN A 42 -0.77 4.25 17.98
N MET A 43 -1.10 4.46 16.72
CA MET A 43 -0.65 5.55 15.87
C MET A 43 -1.50 6.81 16.10
N LYS A 44 -0.83 7.96 16.23
CA LYS A 44 -1.49 9.27 16.28
C LYS A 44 -1.85 9.74 14.87
N VAL A 45 -2.77 10.68 14.77
CA VAL A 45 -3.20 11.25 13.46
C VAL A 45 -2.01 11.79 12.67
N GLY A 46 -1.16 12.63 13.26
CA GLY A 46 0.00 13.18 12.56
C GLY A 46 1.03 12.13 12.12
N GLU A 47 1.13 11.00 12.82
CA GLU A 47 1.99 9.88 12.41
C GLU A 47 1.39 9.17 11.20
N LEU A 48 0.06 8.99 11.20
CA LEU A 48 -0.68 8.40 10.10
C LEU A 48 -0.56 9.26 8.83
N GLU A 49 -0.74 10.57 8.97
CA GLU A 49 -0.57 11.54 7.89
C GLU A 49 0.86 11.51 7.32
N ALA A 50 1.88 11.41 8.16
CA ALA A 50 3.26 11.30 7.71
C ALA A 50 3.51 10.05 6.85
N PHE A 51 2.95 8.90 7.26
CA PHE A 51 3.04 7.67 6.47
C PHE A 51 2.26 7.76 5.15
N GLU A 52 1.03 8.28 5.16
CA GLU A 52 0.23 8.43 3.94
C GLU A 52 0.85 9.44 2.97
N LYS A 53 1.46 10.52 3.47
CA LYS A 53 2.24 11.45 2.65
C LYS A 53 3.40 10.75 1.97
N ALA A 54 4.22 10.00 2.72
CA ALA A 54 5.35 9.27 2.14
C ALA A 54 4.93 8.24 1.07
N ILE A 55 3.79 7.56 1.28
CA ILE A 55 3.20 6.66 0.28
C ILE A 55 2.76 7.43 -0.97
N THR A 56 2.07 8.55 -0.79
CA THR A 56 1.54 9.37 -1.88
C THR A 56 2.67 9.96 -2.73
N ASP A 57 3.71 10.48 -2.09
CA ASP A 57 4.91 10.99 -2.75
C ASP A 57 5.55 9.89 -3.60
N LYS A 58 5.66 8.66 -3.07
CA LYS A 58 6.21 7.53 -3.82
C LYS A 58 5.37 7.08 -4.99
N ILE A 59 4.05 7.16 -4.86
CA ILE A 59 3.10 6.85 -5.93
C ILE A 59 3.23 7.90 -7.04
N ALA A 60 3.34 9.18 -6.69
CA ALA A 60 3.50 10.28 -7.63
C ALA A 60 4.82 10.21 -8.43
N GLU A 61 5.88 9.67 -7.82
CA GLU A 61 7.15 9.39 -8.52
C GLU A 61 7.04 8.32 -9.63
N SER A 62 6.00 7.48 -9.62
CA SER A 62 5.87 6.37 -10.59
C SER A 62 5.29 6.86 -11.92
N PRO A 63 6.06 6.82 -13.03
CA PRO A 63 5.54 7.22 -14.35
C PRO A 63 4.33 6.39 -14.78
N SER A 64 4.28 5.13 -14.34
CA SER A 64 3.17 4.21 -14.59
C SER A 64 1.89 4.62 -13.88
N TYR A 65 1.98 5.21 -12.68
CA TYR A 65 0.79 5.68 -11.95
C TYR A 65 0.19 6.92 -12.61
N HIS A 66 1.05 7.88 -12.99
CA HIS A 66 0.60 9.05 -13.74
C HIS A 66 -0.08 8.63 -15.05
N ARG A 67 0.56 7.76 -15.83
CA ARG A 67 -0.01 7.21 -17.07
C ARG A 67 -1.36 6.51 -16.84
N LEU A 68 -1.52 5.78 -15.75
CA LEU A 68 -2.78 5.12 -15.42
C LEU A 68 -3.88 6.14 -15.12
N ASN A 69 -3.61 7.16 -14.31
CA ASN A 69 -4.61 8.18 -13.99
C ASN A 69 -5.02 8.97 -15.24
N THR A 70 -4.07 9.36 -16.09
CA THR A 70 -4.38 10.03 -17.36
C THR A 70 -5.28 9.16 -18.25
N ALA A 71 -4.95 7.88 -18.39
CA ALA A 71 -5.76 6.95 -19.17
C ALA A 71 -7.17 6.74 -18.58
N MET A 72 -7.30 6.78 -17.25
CA MET A 72 -8.60 6.68 -16.56
C MET A 72 -9.46 7.92 -16.76
N ASP A 73 -8.86 9.10 -16.66
CA ASP A 73 -9.56 10.36 -16.89
C ASP A 73 -10.07 10.41 -18.35
N GLU A 74 -9.21 10.06 -19.31
CA GLU A 74 -9.59 9.99 -20.73
C GLU A 74 -10.68 8.94 -20.96
N ALA A 75 -10.53 7.74 -20.38
CA ALA A 75 -11.53 6.68 -20.46
C ALA A 75 -12.90 7.11 -19.92
N SER A 76 -12.94 7.89 -18.82
CA SER A 76 -14.20 8.37 -18.25
C SER A 76 -14.98 9.30 -19.18
N SER A 77 -14.29 9.96 -20.11
CA SER A 77 -14.90 10.87 -21.09
C SER A 77 -15.30 10.21 -22.40
N LEU A 78 -14.66 9.09 -22.76
CA LEU A 78 -14.82 8.44 -24.06
C LEU A 78 -15.59 7.12 -24.00
N LEU A 79 -15.47 6.38 -22.91
CA LEU A 79 -16.04 5.04 -22.79
C LEU A 79 -17.48 5.07 -22.28
N THR A 80 -18.27 4.11 -22.75
CA THR A 80 -19.62 3.87 -22.23
C THR A 80 -19.58 3.24 -20.84
N ASN A 81 -20.69 3.31 -20.10
CA ASN A 81 -20.82 2.68 -18.79
C ASN A 81 -20.56 1.17 -18.81
N ASP A 82 -20.93 0.47 -19.88
CA ASP A 82 -20.68 -0.98 -20.03
C ASP A 82 -19.17 -1.27 -20.16
N GLU A 83 -18.45 -0.48 -20.93
CA GLU A 83 -17.00 -0.61 -21.11
C GLU A 83 -16.23 -0.26 -19.84
N LEU A 84 -16.65 0.79 -19.11
CA LEU A 84 -16.11 1.14 -17.80
C LEU A 84 -16.37 0.01 -16.78
N GLY A 85 -17.54 -0.63 -16.83
CA GLY A 85 -17.86 -1.80 -16.01
C GLY A 85 -16.88 -2.96 -16.25
N LYS A 86 -16.63 -3.31 -17.52
CA LYS A 86 -15.66 -4.35 -17.89
C LYS A 86 -14.24 -4.04 -17.40
N LEU A 87 -13.84 -2.77 -17.45
CA LEU A 87 -12.53 -2.34 -16.95
C LEU A 87 -12.44 -2.48 -15.42
N ALA A 88 -13.50 -2.09 -14.70
CA ALA A 88 -13.59 -2.26 -13.26
C ALA A 88 -13.47 -3.75 -12.88
N ASP A 89 -14.22 -4.64 -13.54
CA ASP A 89 -14.15 -6.09 -13.32
C ASP A 89 -12.73 -6.64 -13.51
N TYR A 90 -12.04 -6.19 -14.56
CA TYR A 90 -10.66 -6.60 -14.83
C TYR A 90 -9.71 -6.18 -13.68
N ILE A 91 -9.84 -4.95 -13.19
CA ILE A 91 -9.02 -4.42 -12.10
C ILE A 91 -9.34 -5.15 -10.80
N GLU A 92 -10.61 -5.36 -10.49
CA GLU A 92 -11.05 -6.11 -9.31
C GLU A 92 -10.50 -7.53 -9.32
N ARG A 93 -10.54 -8.21 -10.48
CA ARG A 93 -9.94 -9.53 -10.64
C ARG A 93 -8.43 -9.52 -10.39
N LYS A 94 -7.71 -8.53 -10.92
CA LYS A 94 -6.26 -8.38 -10.64
C LYS A 94 -5.97 -8.14 -9.17
N ILE A 95 -6.75 -7.27 -8.50
CA ILE A 95 -6.62 -6.99 -7.07
C ILE A 95 -6.85 -8.26 -6.26
N THR A 96 -7.91 -8.99 -6.59
CA THR A 96 -8.31 -10.24 -5.94
C THR A 96 -7.23 -11.30 -6.06
N ASN A 97 -6.70 -11.53 -7.27
CA ASN A 97 -5.61 -12.48 -7.50
C ASN A 97 -4.36 -12.14 -6.67
N LYS A 98 -3.96 -10.85 -6.63
CA LYS A 98 -2.81 -10.43 -5.81
C LYS A 98 -3.04 -10.58 -4.31
N ARG A 99 -4.28 -10.37 -3.82
CA ARG A 99 -4.64 -10.64 -2.43
C ARG A 99 -4.51 -12.13 -2.10
N TYR A 100 -5.04 -13.01 -2.94
CA TYR A 100 -4.95 -14.46 -2.74
C TYR A 100 -3.51 -14.99 -2.78
N SER A 101 -2.69 -14.55 -3.73
CA SER A 101 -1.27 -14.94 -3.77
C SER A 101 -0.53 -14.55 -2.49
N ARG A 102 -0.86 -13.38 -1.90
CA ARG A 102 -0.26 -12.94 -0.63
C ARG A 102 -0.74 -13.76 0.56
N THR A 103 -2.01 -14.19 0.57
CA THR A 103 -2.54 -15.08 1.63
C THR A 103 -1.89 -16.46 1.57
N TYR A 104 -1.74 -17.03 0.38
CA TYR A 104 -1.15 -18.36 0.17
C TYR A 104 0.34 -18.41 0.55
N ILE A 105 1.11 -17.38 0.21
CA ILE A 105 2.52 -17.29 0.64
C ILE A 105 2.61 -17.22 2.17
N ARG A 106 1.69 -16.52 2.84
CA ARG A 106 1.69 -16.37 4.30
C ARG A 106 1.31 -17.65 5.04
N SER A 107 0.40 -18.47 4.51
CA SER A 107 0.04 -19.76 5.11
C SER A 107 1.18 -20.78 4.98
N VAL A 108 1.78 -20.90 3.80
CA VAL A 108 2.90 -21.82 3.57
C VAL A 108 4.11 -21.50 4.45
N PHE A 109 4.38 -20.21 4.71
CA PHE A 109 5.45 -19.79 5.62
C PHE A 109 5.14 -20.07 7.10
N GLN A 110 3.88 -20.01 7.52
CA GLN A 110 3.49 -20.35 8.90
C GLN A 110 3.60 -21.85 9.17
N ASP A 111 3.24 -22.68 8.19
CA ASP A 111 3.32 -24.14 8.31
C ASP A 111 4.79 -24.64 8.31
N ALA A 112 5.67 -23.97 7.57
CA ALA A 112 7.11 -24.31 7.51
C ALA A 112 7.91 -23.87 8.75
N VAL A 113 7.39 -22.96 9.58
CA VAL A 113 8.05 -22.47 10.82
C VAL A 113 7.54 -23.20 12.07
N MET A 114 6.42 -23.93 11.96
CA MET A 114 5.81 -24.72 13.03
C MET A 114 6.10 -26.23 12.91
N ALA A 115 6.88 -26.64 11.90
CA ALA A 115 7.38 -28.00 11.69
C ALA A 115 8.87 -28.06 12.03
#